data_AF-A0A8C2C7V2-F1
#
_entry.id   AF-A0A8C2C7V2-F1
#
_cell.length_a   1.000
_cell.length_b   1.000
_cell.length_c   1.000
_cell.angle_alpha   90.00
_cell.angle_beta   90.00
_cell.angle_gamma   90.00
#
_symmetry.space_group_name_H-M   'P 1'
#
loop_
_entity.id
_entity.type
_entity.pdbx_description
1 polymer ?
#
loop_
_entity_poly.entity_id
_entity_poly.type
_entity_poly.pdbx_seq_one_letter_code
_entity_poly.pdbx_strand_id
1 'polypeptide(L)'
;MSPVLAGFIGAGVLVVAVIAVIFVWTCCQKHYNRTNYKLHGIQSEQSDPLTDPPYRFIHMLKGMSIYPETLTSSKRLIRVARQARSQTTDGAQNNNGRPVVLVDMDSAAERGLLGEKQMQMRLEESGHEVPKLERELPMCADDCCLDSSSASSSQTSSTTVSNTATPFTPADEPSRGDLSIAIDYNLPKKALVVTILEARGLPAVEGQAGSADPYVKMTILPEKKHRVKTRVLRKTLEPAFDETFTFYGVPYSSLSDLTLHFLVLSFDRFSRDDVIGEAMVPLAGVDPSTGRVHITQQITKRSMQCVSRGELLVSLSYQPVSHRLSVVVLKAKHLPKLDITGLSGNPYVKLNVFYGQKRIAKKKTHVKKFTLNPVFNESFIYDVPAELLPDISIEFLVMDFDRTTKNQALGRLVLGANSPCPSGATHWQEVCQNPRRQISKWHMLSEY
;
A
#
# COMPACT_ATOMS: atom_id res chain seq x y z
N MET A 1 -35.49 27.37 51.73
CA MET A 1 -34.62 26.39 51.03
C MET A 1 -33.21 26.48 51.61
N SER A 2 -32.49 25.36 51.73
CA SER A 2 -31.05 25.40 52.06
C SER A 2 -30.25 25.96 50.88
N PRO A 3 -29.22 26.80 51.09
CA PRO A 3 -28.39 27.33 50.00
C PRO A 3 -27.70 26.22 49.19
N VAL A 4 -27.37 25.09 49.83
CA VAL A 4 -26.81 23.90 49.15
C VAL A 4 -27.79 23.34 48.12
N LEU A 5 -29.08 23.25 48.47
CA LEU A 5 -30.13 22.73 47.59
C LEU A 5 -30.42 23.69 46.43
N ALA A 6 -30.35 25.01 46.66
CA ALA A 6 -30.44 26.00 45.60
C ALA A 6 -29.28 25.88 44.59
N GLY A 7 -28.06 25.62 45.07
CA GLY A 7 -26.89 25.36 44.22
C GLY A 7 -27.06 24.15 43.30
N PHE A 8 -27.54 23.01 43.82
CA PHE A 8 -27.79 21.82 43.01
C PHE A 8 -28.91 22.03 41.96
N ILE A 9 -29.98 22.76 42.31
CA ILE A 9 -31.05 23.10 41.36
C ILE A 9 -30.50 24.01 40.25
N GLY A 10 -29.71 25.04 40.59
CA GLY A 10 -29.08 25.92 39.62
C GLY A 10 -28.13 25.20 38.66
N ALA A 11 -27.29 24.30 39.19
CA ALA A 11 -26.39 23.47 38.38
C ALA A 11 -27.17 22.51 37.45
N GLY A 12 -28.24 21.88 37.94
CA GLY A 12 -29.10 21.01 37.14
C GLY A 12 -29.78 21.75 35.98
N VAL A 13 -30.35 22.95 36.26
CA VAL A 13 -30.95 23.81 35.23
C VAL A 13 -29.92 24.24 34.19
N LEU A 14 -28.70 24.59 34.60
CA LEU A 14 -27.64 24.99 33.68
C LEU A 14 -27.18 23.84 32.77
N VAL A 15 -27.04 22.62 33.29
CA VAL A 15 -26.73 21.43 32.48
C VAL A 15 -27.84 21.12 31.47
N VAL A 16 -29.11 21.18 31.90
CA VAL A 16 -30.26 20.98 30.99
C VAL A 16 -30.32 22.06 29.92
N ALA A 17 -30.06 23.33 30.26
CA ALA A 17 -30.00 24.43 29.30
C ALA A 17 -28.88 24.25 28.26
N VAL A 18 -27.67 23.85 28.68
CA VAL A 18 -26.56 23.57 27.76
C VAL A 18 -26.88 22.39 26.83
N ILE A 19 -27.47 21.31 27.35
CA ILE A 19 -27.91 20.17 26.53
C ILE A 19 -28.97 20.60 25.51
N ALA A 20 -29.95 21.41 25.93
CA ALA A 20 -30.99 21.96 25.04
C ALA A 20 -30.38 22.85 23.94
N VAL A 21 -29.43 23.73 24.27
CA VAL A 21 -28.73 24.57 23.29
C VAL A 21 -27.92 23.73 22.29
N ILE A 22 -27.23 22.69 22.74
CA ILE A 22 -26.49 21.76 21.84
C ILE A 22 -27.47 20.97 20.95
N PHE A 23 -28.62 20.55 21.47
CA PHE A 23 -29.65 19.87 20.69
C PHE A 23 -30.28 20.80 19.63
N VAL A 24 -30.63 22.03 20.01
CA VAL A 24 -31.12 23.06 19.08
C VAL A 24 -30.05 23.39 18.04
N TRP A 25 -28.79 23.58 18.42
CA TRP A 25 -27.69 23.84 17.49
C TRP A 25 -27.52 22.70 16.48
N THR A 26 -27.48 21.45 16.94
CA THR A 26 -27.31 20.29 16.04
C THR A 26 -28.54 20.06 15.15
N CYS A 27 -29.76 20.33 15.64
CA CYS A 27 -30.97 20.36 14.82
C CYS A 27 -30.92 21.47 13.76
N CYS A 28 -30.54 22.70 14.14
CA CYS A 28 -30.42 23.84 13.23
C CYS A 28 -29.31 23.62 12.19
N GLN A 29 -28.15 23.07 12.57
CA GLN A 29 -27.07 22.77 11.63
C GLN A 29 -27.45 21.62 10.66
N LYS A 30 -28.20 20.61 11.14
CA LYS A 30 -28.76 19.55 10.31
C LYS A 30 -29.86 20.07 9.37
N HIS A 31 -30.65 21.05 9.80
CA HIS A 31 -31.64 21.73 8.97
C HIS A 31 -30.97 22.64 7.92
N TYR A 32 -29.99 23.45 8.32
CA TYR A 32 -29.19 24.34 7.46
C TYR A 32 -28.50 23.57 6.33
N ASN A 33 -27.87 22.44 6.64
CA ASN A 33 -27.31 21.56 5.62
C ASN A 33 -28.40 21.02 4.68
N ARG A 34 -29.55 20.60 5.22
CA ARG A 34 -30.69 20.10 4.43
C ARG A 34 -31.36 21.18 3.56
N THR A 35 -31.30 22.45 3.96
CA THR A 35 -31.74 23.59 3.13
C THR A 35 -30.70 23.99 2.09
N ASN A 36 -29.40 23.92 2.39
CA ASN A 36 -28.35 24.16 1.39
C ASN A 36 -28.41 23.12 0.25
N TYR A 37 -28.59 21.83 0.57
CA TYR A 37 -28.86 20.80 -0.45
C TYR A 37 -30.16 21.02 -1.25
N LYS A 38 -31.05 21.90 -0.81
CA LYS A 38 -32.30 22.25 -1.50
C LYS A 38 -32.17 23.54 -2.31
N LEU A 39 -31.39 24.51 -1.84
CA LEU A 39 -31.13 25.78 -2.51
C LEU A 39 -30.19 25.58 -3.71
N HIS A 40 -29.16 24.74 -3.55
CA HIS A 40 -28.23 24.38 -4.63
C HIS A 40 -28.86 23.50 -5.74
N GLY A 41 -30.14 23.13 -5.59
CA GLY A 41 -30.93 22.38 -6.57
C GLY A 41 -31.99 23.21 -7.30
N ILE A 42 -32.01 24.55 -7.13
CA ILE A 42 -32.97 25.44 -7.81
C ILE A 42 -32.24 26.70 -8.34
N GLN A 43 -31.26 26.52 -9.23
CA GLN A 43 -30.79 27.57 -10.17
C GLN A 43 -29.82 27.01 -11.23
N SER A 44 -30.33 26.30 -12.24
CA SER A 44 -29.73 26.23 -13.59
C SER A 44 -30.71 25.54 -14.57
N GLU A 45 -31.43 26.35 -15.34
CA GLU A 45 -32.06 25.94 -16.59
C GLU A 45 -31.75 27.03 -17.65
N GLN A 46 -31.94 26.67 -18.93
CA GLN A 46 -31.90 27.54 -20.11
C GLN A 46 -30.55 27.76 -20.82
N SER A 47 -29.99 26.66 -21.38
CA SER A 47 -29.28 26.64 -22.68
C SER A 47 -29.24 25.21 -23.25
N ASP A 48 -29.70 25.02 -24.48
CA ASP A 48 -29.82 23.74 -25.20
C ASP A 48 -28.75 23.60 -26.33
N PRO A 49 -28.58 22.44 -27.00
CA PRO A 49 -28.67 21.06 -26.52
C PRO A 49 -27.60 20.09 -27.11
N LEU A 50 -27.03 19.17 -26.32
CA LEU A 50 -26.67 17.82 -26.80
C LEU A 50 -26.38 16.82 -25.66
N THR A 51 -26.59 15.52 -25.95
CA THR A 51 -26.25 14.31 -25.17
C THR A 51 -26.95 14.04 -23.81
N ASP A 52 -27.57 12.84 -23.78
CA ASP A 52 -27.95 11.95 -22.65
C ASP A 52 -28.90 12.36 -21.49
N PRO A 53 -30.07 11.69 -21.44
CA PRO A 53 -30.84 11.42 -20.22
C PRO A 53 -30.85 9.89 -19.88
N PRO A 54 -31.38 9.44 -18.73
CA PRO A 54 -30.84 9.75 -17.40
C PRO A 54 -30.69 8.50 -16.51
N TYR A 55 -29.81 8.56 -15.50
CA TYR A 55 -29.70 7.51 -14.48
C TYR A 55 -31.00 7.34 -13.66
N ARG A 56 -31.53 6.11 -13.63
CA ARG A 56 -32.41 5.61 -12.56
C ARG A 56 -31.72 4.51 -11.76
N PHE A 57 -32.29 4.21 -10.60
CA PHE A 57 -31.85 3.22 -9.60
C PHE A 57 -30.57 3.58 -8.81
N ILE A 58 -30.78 3.95 -7.54
CA ILE A 58 -30.21 3.24 -6.39
C ILE A 58 -31.16 3.39 -5.19
N HIS A 59 -31.21 2.34 -4.38
CA HIS A 59 -32.00 2.09 -3.16
C HIS A 59 -33.26 1.21 -3.36
N MET A 60 -33.50 0.16 -2.55
CA MET A 60 -32.77 -0.26 -1.33
C MET A 60 -32.83 -1.77 -1.08
N LEU A 61 -31.97 -2.26 -0.18
CA LEU A 61 -31.94 -3.63 0.32
C LEU A 61 -33.23 -3.98 1.09
N LYS A 62 -34.01 -4.93 0.58
CA LYS A 62 -34.69 -6.00 1.34
C LYS A 62 -35.18 -7.08 0.37
N GLY A 63 -35.11 -8.34 0.79
CA GLY A 63 -35.28 -9.47 -0.12
C GLY A 63 -36.73 -9.80 -0.46
N MET A 64 -37.07 -9.74 -1.74
CA MET A 64 -38.11 -10.55 -2.38
C MET A 64 -37.59 -11.01 -3.73
N SER A 65 -37.74 -12.29 -4.06
CA SER A 65 -37.50 -12.79 -5.42
C SER A 65 -38.77 -12.66 -6.24
N ILE A 66 -38.67 -12.12 -7.45
CA ILE A 66 -39.78 -12.01 -8.41
C ILE A 66 -39.28 -12.26 -9.84
N TYR A 67 -38.77 -13.49 -10.08
CA TYR A 67 -38.99 -14.27 -11.31
C TYR A 67 -38.86 -15.77 -10.96
N PRO A 68 -39.52 -16.69 -11.69
CA PRO A 68 -39.80 -18.05 -11.21
C PRO A 68 -38.60 -19.02 -11.27
N GLU A 69 -38.60 -20.01 -10.38
CA GLU A 69 -37.58 -21.05 -10.35
C GLU A 69 -37.67 -22.01 -11.55
N THR A 70 -36.54 -22.27 -12.20
CA THR A 70 -36.32 -23.46 -13.05
C THR A 70 -34.90 -24.02 -12.85
N LEU A 71 -34.54 -24.34 -11.60
CA LEU A 71 -33.32 -25.10 -11.32
C LEU A 71 -33.56 -26.60 -11.47
N THR A 72 -33.20 -27.14 -12.63
CA THR A 72 -33.04 -28.59 -12.83
C THR A 72 -31.92 -29.12 -11.92
N SER A 73 -32.29 -29.75 -10.80
CA SER A 73 -31.36 -30.54 -9.99
C SER A 73 -32.00 -31.86 -9.55
N SER A 74 -31.60 -32.95 -10.20
CA SER A 74 -32.10 -34.29 -9.88
C SER A 74 -31.47 -34.80 -8.59
N LYS A 75 -32.28 -34.96 -7.54
CA LYS A 75 -31.98 -35.86 -6.41
C LYS A 75 -33.21 -36.68 -6.04
N ARG A 76 -33.07 -38.01 -6.21
CA ARG A 76 -34.08 -39.04 -5.89
C ARG A 76 -34.56 -38.90 -4.44
N LEU A 77 -35.89 -38.89 -4.26
CA LEU A 77 -36.53 -38.91 -2.94
C LEU A 77 -37.00 -40.34 -2.65
N ILE A 78 -36.29 -41.05 -1.76
CA ILE A 78 -36.73 -42.35 -1.24
C ILE A 78 -37.71 -42.10 -0.07
N ARG A 79 -38.96 -42.53 -0.21
CA ARG A 79 -39.93 -42.54 0.89
C ARG A 79 -39.59 -43.64 1.89
N VAL A 80 -39.48 -43.28 3.16
CA VAL A 80 -39.86 -44.15 4.28
C VAL A 80 -40.69 -43.30 5.25
N ALA A 81 -41.94 -43.69 5.48
CA ALA A 81 -42.79 -43.04 6.47
C ALA A 81 -42.48 -43.56 7.88
N ARG A 82 -42.56 -42.70 8.89
CA ARG A 82 -42.69 -43.12 10.30
C ARG A 82 -43.72 -42.26 11.02
N GLN A 83 -44.76 -42.95 11.50
CA GLN A 83 -45.86 -42.42 12.29
C GLN A 83 -45.82 -43.15 13.64
N ALA A 84 -45.40 -42.49 14.73
CA ALA A 84 -45.53 -43.01 16.10
C ALA A 84 -45.36 -41.95 17.21
N ARG A 85 -46.49 -41.57 17.80
CA ARG A 85 -46.81 -41.42 19.24
C ARG A 85 -45.70 -41.29 20.32
N SER A 86 -45.90 -40.29 21.18
CA SER A 86 -45.86 -40.28 22.67
C SER A 86 -44.67 -40.84 23.49
N GLN A 87 -44.05 -39.92 24.25
CA GLN A 87 -43.81 -39.94 25.72
C GLN A 87 -43.33 -41.22 26.46
N THR A 88 -42.17 -41.09 27.13
CA THR A 88 -41.80 -41.63 28.48
C THR A 88 -41.74 -43.17 28.69
N THR A 89 -40.95 -43.76 29.59
CA THR A 89 -40.12 -43.28 30.74
C THR A 89 -38.72 -43.98 30.80
N ASP A 90 -37.87 -43.54 31.76
CA ASP A 90 -36.82 -44.29 32.50
C ASP A 90 -35.69 -45.10 31.80
N GLY A 91 -34.63 -45.40 32.58
CA GLY A 91 -33.59 -46.39 32.24
C GLY A 91 -32.16 -45.92 32.52
N ALA A 92 -31.48 -46.50 33.53
CA ALA A 92 -30.18 -46.04 34.02
C ALA A 92 -28.97 -46.89 33.54
N GLN A 93 -27.76 -46.37 33.80
CA GLN A 93 -26.47 -47.06 33.98
C GLN A 93 -25.73 -47.74 32.79
N ASN A 94 -24.64 -47.06 32.37
CA ASN A 94 -23.23 -47.44 32.65
C ASN A 94 -22.50 -48.59 31.88
N ASN A 95 -21.15 -48.43 31.84
CA ASN A 95 -20.06 -49.39 31.54
C ASN A 95 -19.78 -49.91 30.11
N ASN A 96 -18.63 -49.44 29.59
CA ASN A 96 -17.51 -50.19 28.98
C ASN A 96 -17.72 -51.62 28.41
N GLY A 97 -17.34 -51.83 27.14
CA GLY A 97 -17.10 -53.17 26.58
C GLY A 97 -16.51 -53.21 25.15
N ARG A 98 -15.21 -53.48 25.03
CA ARG A 98 -14.57 -54.27 23.94
C ARG A 98 -14.21 -55.64 24.56
N PRO A 99 -13.91 -56.77 23.84
CA PRO A 99 -13.39 -56.84 22.46
C PRO A 99 -13.79 -58.10 21.58
N VAL A 100 -13.27 -58.15 20.34
CA VAL A 100 -12.61 -59.30 19.63
C VAL A 100 -13.35 -60.63 19.27
N VAL A 101 -13.52 -60.84 17.93
CA VAL A 101 -13.15 -62.01 17.06
C VAL A 101 -13.93 -63.36 17.08
N LEU A 102 -13.87 -64.06 15.91
CA LEU A 102 -14.20 -65.46 15.52
C LEU A 102 -15.48 -65.66 14.65
N VAL A 103 -15.57 -66.59 13.68
CA VAL A 103 -14.60 -67.17 12.68
C VAL A 103 -15.35 -68.03 11.63
N ASP A 104 -14.87 -68.08 10.37
CA ASP A 104 -15.21 -69.02 9.25
C ASP A 104 -16.70 -69.25 8.84
N MET A 105 -17.08 -69.78 7.66
CA MET A 105 -16.40 -70.40 6.48
C MET A 105 -17.21 -70.01 5.19
N ASP A 106 -17.06 -70.44 3.93
CA ASP A 106 -16.28 -71.44 3.16
C ASP A 106 -16.14 -70.92 1.68
N SER A 107 -15.08 -71.19 0.89
CA SER A 107 -14.90 -72.25 -0.14
C SER A 107 -16.10 -72.50 -1.10
N ALA A 108 -15.96 -72.64 -2.43
CA ALA A 108 -14.82 -72.69 -3.38
C ALA A 108 -15.25 -72.06 -4.75
N ALA A 109 -14.47 -71.96 -5.85
CA ALA A 109 -13.16 -72.49 -6.21
C ALA A 109 -12.41 -71.62 -7.26
N GLU A 110 -11.10 -71.84 -7.35
CA GLU A 110 -10.04 -71.59 -8.36
C GLU A 110 -10.38 -71.09 -9.81
N ARG A 111 -9.45 -70.50 -10.59
CA ARG A 111 -7.96 -70.65 -10.66
C ARG A 111 -7.22 -69.33 -10.93
N GLY A 112 -5.90 -69.34 -10.74
CA GLY A 112 -4.99 -68.21 -11.01
C GLY A 112 -3.58 -68.64 -11.47
N LEU A 113 -2.54 -68.04 -10.86
CA LEU A 113 -1.10 -67.98 -11.23
C LEU A 113 -0.76 -66.91 -12.29
N LEU A 114 0.16 -65.94 -12.10
CA LEU A 114 1.49 -65.82 -11.45
C LEU A 114 2.65 -65.89 -12.46
N GLY A 115 3.59 -64.93 -12.38
CA GLY A 115 4.84 -64.93 -13.14
C GLY A 115 5.49 -63.55 -13.30
N GLU A 116 6.60 -63.30 -12.60
CA GLU A 116 7.46 -62.13 -12.80
C GLU A 116 8.45 -62.33 -13.97
N LYS A 117 8.92 -61.25 -14.60
CA LYS A 117 10.38 -60.94 -14.75
C LYS A 117 10.68 -59.64 -15.52
N GLN A 118 11.90 -59.16 -15.32
CA GLN A 118 12.59 -58.13 -16.13
C GLN A 118 13.15 -58.77 -17.43
N MET A 119 13.39 -58.00 -18.51
CA MET A 119 14.72 -57.90 -19.17
C MET A 119 14.81 -56.81 -20.27
N GLN A 120 16.04 -56.36 -20.49
CA GLN A 120 16.61 -55.40 -21.45
C GLN A 120 16.48 -55.75 -22.96
N MET A 121 16.56 -54.73 -23.85
CA MET A 121 17.03 -54.65 -25.28
C MET A 121 16.10 -53.74 -26.13
N ARG A 122 16.47 -52.69 -26.91
CA ARG A 122 17.72 -51.92 -27.23
C ARG A 122 18.53 -52.29 -28.52
N LEU A 123 18.62 -51.33 -29.47
CA LEU A 123 19.52 -51.23 -30.67
C LEU A 123 19.22 -52.20 -31.85
N GLU A 124 19.55 -51.96 -33.14
CA GLU A 124 20.20 -50.87 -33.96
C GLU A 124 19.86 -51.17 -35.47
N GLU A 125 19.98 -50.36 -36.54
CA GLU A 125 20.33 -48.94 -36.86
C GLU A 125 19.85 -48.65 -38.34
N SER A 126 20.18 -47.48 -38.92
CA SER A 126 20.21 -47.05 -40.34
C SER A 126 18.94 -46.38 -40.93
N GLY A 127 19.04 -45.35 -41.79
CA GLY A 127 20.21 -44.49 -42.10
C GLY A 127 20.08 -43.60 -43.36
N HIS A 128 20.41 -42.30 -43.23
CA HIS A 128 20.58 -41.28 -44.31
C HIS A 128 19.31 -40.93 -45.15
N GLU A 129 19.19 -39.80 -45.86
CA GLU A 129 20.14 -38.71 -46.22
C GLU A 129 19.44 -37.32 -46.25
N VAL A 130 20.18 -36.24 -46.58
CA VAL A 130 19.75 -34.82 -46.55
C VAL A 130 20.11 -34.11 -47.87
N PRO A 131 19.34 -33.08 -48.29
CA PRO A 131 20.00 -31.86 -48.79
C PRO A 131 19.47 -30.56 -48.15
N LYS A 132 20.25 -29.48 -48.31
CA LYS A 132 20.22 -28.22 -47.54
C LYS A 132 20.21 -27.01 -48.48
N LEU A 133 19.47 -25.94 -48.14
CA LEU A 133 19.57 -24.60 -48.75
C LEU A 133 19.01 -23.56 -47.77
N GLU A 134 19.78 -22.89 -46.91
CA GLU A 134 20.74 -21.79 -47.16
C GLU A 134 20.11 -20.48 -47.68
N ARG A 135 20.13 -19.44 -46.84
CA ARG A 135 20.38 -18.06 -47.28
C ARG A 135 20.85 -17.15 -46.15
N GLU A 136 22.00 -16.52 -46.37
CA GLU A 136 22.77 -15.67 -45.46
C GLU A 136 23.49 -14.59 -46.31
N LEU A 137 23.98 -13.44 -45.81
CA LEU A 137 23.90 -12.84 -44.46
C LEU A 137 23.42 -11.35 -44.67
N PRO A 138 23.95 -10.21 -44.16
CA PRO A 138 24.92 -9.86 -43.10
C PRO A 138 24.18 -9.38 -41.81
N MET A 139 24.75 -8.99 -40.65
CA MET A 139 26.07 -8.46 -40.21
C MET A 139 26.34 -6.96 -40.48
N CYS A 140 26.28 -6.15 -39.42
CA CYS A 140 27.32 -5.14 -39.16
C CYS A 140 27.40 -4.94 -37.64
N ALA A 141 28.63 -4.86 -37.12
CA ALA A 141 28.92 -4.37 -35.77
C ALA A 141 29.83 -3.15 -35.92
N ASP A 142 29.85 -2.29 -34.93
CA ASP A 142 30.94 -1.33 -34.70
C ASP A 142 31.14 -1.19 -33.19
N ASP A 143 32.31 -1.58 -32.71
CA ASP A 143 32.81 -1.22 -31.39
C ASP A 143 33.33 0.22 -31.41
N CYS A 144 33.23 0.93 -30.29
CA CYS A 144 34.32 1.77 -29.79
C CYS A 144 34.04 2.27 -28.36
N CYS A 145 34.88 1.86 -27.42
CA CYS A 145 35.08 2.55 -26.13
C CYS A 145 36.44 3.25 -26.14
N LEU A 146 36.55 4.37 -25.44
CA LEU A 146 37.72 5.12 -24.93
C LEU A 146 37.22 6.55 -24.66
N ASP A 147 37.70 7.39 -23.75
CA ASP A 147 38.29 7.32 -22.40
C ASP A 147 38.76 8.75 -22.08
N SER A 148 38.88 9.10 -20.80
CA SER A 148 39.82 10.13 -20.27
C SER A 148 39.70 11.64 -20.63
N SER A 149 39.11 12.37 -19.67
CA SER A 149 39.71 13.52 -18.94
C SER A 149 39.96 14.93 -19.56
N SER A 150 39.23 15.91 -19.01
CA SER A 150 39.67 17.26 -18.51
C SER A 150 40.45 18.27 -19.36
N ALA A 151 39.92 19.51 -19.48
CA ALA A 151 40.52 20.75 -18.89
C ALA A 151 39.70 22.04 -19.19
N SER A 152 39.92 23.10 -18.39
CA SER A 152 39.43 24.49 -18.51
C SER A 152 39.96 25.23 -19.77
N SER A 153 39.44 26.38 -20.26
CA SER A 153 39.00 27.60 -19.54
C SER A 153 38.37 28.72 -20.43
N SER A 154 37.45 29.51 -19.85
CA SER A 154 37.35 31.00 -19.92
C SER A 154 36.99 31.83 -21.20
N GLN A 155 35.93 32.66 -21.03
CA GLN A 155 35.76 34.10 -21.43
C GLN A 155 34.96 34.57 -22.69
N THR A 156 33.78 35.16 -22.38
CA THR A 156 33.17 36.45 -22.86
C THR A 156 32.64 36.71 -24.29
N SER A 157 31.31 36.91 -24.37
CA SER A 157 30.58 38.07 -24.98
C SER A 157 30.65 38.29 -26.52
N SER A 158 29.55 38.19 -27.29
CA SER A 158 28.39 39.12 -27.22
C SER A 158 27.24 38.83 -28.23
N THR A 159 26.12 39.52 -28.03
CA THR A 159 24.76 39.51 -28.61
C THR A 159 24.54 39.34 -30.13
N THR A 160 23.53 38.54 -30.52
CA THR A 160 22.51 38.88 -31.56
C THR A 160 21.27 37.96 -31.46
N VAL A 161 20.17 38.30 -32.16
CA VAL A 161 18.81 37.73 -31.94
C VAL A 161 18.24 37.05 -33.19
N SER A 162 17.63 35.86 -33.05
CA SER A 162 16.50 35.38 -33.88
C SER A 162 15.88 34.09 -33.31
N ASN A 163 14.64 33.80 -33.72
CA ASN A 163 13.82 32.68 -33.20
C ASN A 163 14.07 31.36 -33.94
N THR A 164 13.85 30.21 -33.29
CA THR A 164 12.83 29.18 -33.68
C THR A 164 12.99 27.86 -32.92
N ALA A 165 11.85 27.31 -32.43
CA ALA A 165 11.59 25.92 -32.00
C ALA A 165 12.41 25.29 -30.85
N THR A 166 11.70 24.51 -30.02
CA THR A 166 12.21 23.83 -28.83
C THR A 166 12.58 22.36 -29.08
N PRO A 167 13.75 21.90 -28.60
CA PRO A 167 13.92 20.56 -28.06
C PRO A 167 13.33 20.50 -26.64
N PHE A 168 12.64 19.41 -26.28
CA PHE A 168 12.11 19.24 -24.92
C PHE A 168 13.23 18.86 -23.94
N THR A 169 13.69 19.81 -23.12
CA THR A 169 14.32 19.46 -21.84
C THR A 169 13.25 18.91 -20.88
N PRO A 170 13.58 17.93 -20.01
CA PRO A 170 12.74 17.63 -18.88
C PRO A 170 12.68 18.89 -17.99
N ALA A 171 11.48 19.29 -17.57
CA ALA A 171 11.33 20.51 -16.77
C ALA A 171 12.10 20.39 -15.44
N ASP A 172 12.88 21.42 -15.11
CA ASP A 172 13.57 21.51 -13.83
C ASP A 172 12.56 21.46 -12.68
N GLU A 173 12.55 20.35 -11.93
CA GLU A 173 11.82 20.27 -10.66
C GLU A 173 12.40 21.34 -9.73
N PRO A 174 11.58 22.25 -9.17
CA PRO A 174 12.08 23.40 -8.44
C PRO A 174 12.89 22.95 -7.22
N SER A 175 14.14 23.44 -7.14
CA SER A 175 15.05 23.16 -6.02
C SER A 175 14.36 23.45 -4.70
N ARG A 176 14.51 22.53 -3.74
CA ARG A 176 13.79 22.56 -2.46
C ARG A 176 14.66 23.04 -1.30
N GLY A 177 15.79 23.64 -1.65
CA GLY A 177 16.80 24.13 -0.73
C GLY A 177 17.89 23.11 -0.42
N ASP A 178 18.82 23.54 0.43
CA ASP A 178 19.94 22.73 0.94
C ASP A 178 19.92 22.71 2.47
N LEU A 179 20.39 21.62 3.08
CA LEU A 179 20.51 21.43 4.52
C LEU A 179 21.99 21.32 4.91
N SER A 180 22.47 22.24 5.75
CA SER A 180 23.83 22.24 6.29
C SER A 180 23.89 21.61 7.67
N ILE A 181 24.81 20.67 7.86
CA ILE A 181 25.04 19.93 9.11
C ILE A 181 26.54 19.88 9.44
N ALA A 182 26.86 19.60 10.70
CA ALA A 182 28.19 19.18 11.14
C ALA A 182 28.12 17.83 11.88
N ILE A 183 29.13 16.99 11.66
CA ILE A 183 29.23 15.63 12.20
C ILE A 183 30.57 15.48 12.93
N ASP A 184 30.53 14.89 14.11
CA ASP A 184 31.61 14.84 15.10
C ASP A 184 31.47 13.52 15.90
N TYR A 185 32.56 12.87 16.32
CA TYR A 185 32.47 11.60 17.04
C TYR A 185 33.31 11.57 18.31
N ASN A 186 32.62 11.52 19.44
CA ASN A 186 33.25 11.46 20.75
C ASN A 186 33.74 10.03 21.05
N LEU A 187 34.97 9.72 20.64
CA LEU A 187 35.64 8.43 20.88
C LEU A 187 35.55 7.96 22.35
N PRO A 188 35.87 8.78 23.39
CA PRO A 188 35.77 8.36 24.78
C PRO A 188 34.36 7.97 25.24
N LYS A 189 33.33 8.66 24.76
CA LYS A 189 31.92 8.40 25.13
C LYS A 189 31.21 7.41 24.20
N LYS A 190 31.88 6.94 23.14
CA LYS A 190 31.31 6.13 22.04
C LYS A 190 29.99 6.73 21.53
N ALA A 191 30.03 8.02 21.22
CA ALA A 191 28.84 8.81 20.92
C ALA A 191 29.02 9.62 19.63
N LEU A 192 28.10 9.41 18.69
CA LEU A 192 27.99 10.22 17.48
C LEU A 192 27.31 11.55 17.82
N VAL A 193 27.91 12.66 17.40
CA VAL A 193 27.41 14.02 17.60
C VAL A 193 27.05 14.60 16.24
N VAL A 194 25.82 15.11 16.11
CA VAL A 194 25.32 15.72 14.86
C VAL A 194 24.67 17.05 15.19
N THR A 195 25.22 18.12 14.62
CA THR A 195 24.66 19.46 14.68
C THR A 195 23.90 19.75 13.40
N ILE A 196 22.62 20.08 13.51
CA ILE A 196 21.83 20.64 12.41
C ILE A 196 22.02 22.15 12.47
N LEU A 197 22.74 22.70 11.50
CA LEU A 197 23.15 24.11 11.49
C LEU A 197 22.01 24.97 10.94
N GLU A 198 21.74 24.85 9.64
CA GLU A 198 20.78 25.68 8.93
C GLU A 198 20.21 24.94 7.70
N ALA A 199 19.08 25.42 7.19
CA ALA A 199 18.68 25.15 5.81
C ALA A 199 18.52 26.46 5.04
N ARG A 200 18.70 26.43 3.72
CA ARG A 200 18.59 27.59 2.83
C ARG A 200 17.70 27.31 1.64
N GLY A 201 17.01 28.33 1.13
CA GLY A 201 16.21 28.22 -0.09
C GLY A 201 15.01 27.26 0.01
N LEU A 202 14.41 27.10 1.19
CA LEU A 202 13.23 26.25 1.34
C LEU A 202 12.04 26.81 0.53
N PRO A 203 11.21 25.96 -0.10
CA PRO A 203 10.00 26.41 -0.77
C PRO A 203 8.96 26.90 0.25
N ALA A 204 8.26 27.98 -0.07
CA ALA A 204 7.09 28.43 0.68
C ALA A 204 5.97 27.38 0.63
N VAL A 205 5.22 27.25 1.73
CA VAL A 205 4.10 26.30 1.83
C VAL A 205 2.78 26.98 1.50
N GLU A 206 1.93 26.27 0.76
CA GLU A 206 0.62 26.77 0.32
C GLU A 206 -0.26 27.11 1.54
N GLY A 207 -0.88 28.29 1.52
CA GLY A 207 -1.61 28.83 2.67
C GLY A 207 -0.76 29.58 3.71
N GLN A 208 0.57 29.43 3.74
CA GLN A 208 1.47 30.13 4.69
C GLN A 208 2.05 31.45 4.12
N ALA A 209 1.30 32.12 3.24
CA ALA A 209 1.54 33.50 2.77
C ALA A 209 2.98 33.79 2.26
N GLY A 210 3.56 32.87 1.49
CA GLY A 210 4.92 33.01 0.95
C GLY A 210 6.03 32.65 1.94
N SER A 211 5.70 31.92 3.01
CA SER A 211 6.65 31.51 4.04
C SER A 211 6.45 30.05 4.46
N ALA A 212 7.21 29.61 5.48
CA ALA A 212 7.07 28.32 6.13
C ALA A 212 7.36 28.44 7.63
N ASP A 213 6.91 27.47 8.43
CA ASP A 213 7.28 27.28 9.84
C ASP A 213 8.19 26.03 9.98
N PRO A 214 9.43 26.05 9.45
CA PRO A 214 10.22 24.84 9.24
C PRO A 214 10.78 24.20 10.51
N TYR A 215 10.89 22.86 10.47
CA TYR A 215 11.65 22.06 11.42
C TYR A 215 12.13 20.73 10.80
N VAL A 216 13.18 20.13 11.38
CA VAL A 216 13.77 18.89 10.90
C VAL A 216 13.50 17.74 11.87
N LYS A 217 13.01 16.60 11.35
CA LYS A 217 12.97 15.30 12.05
C LYS A 217 14.15 14.47 11.56
N MET A 218 15.12 14.19 12.43
CA MET A 218 16.30 13.38 12.11
C MET A 218 16.13 11.95 12.62
N THR A 219 16.54 10.96 11.82
CA THR A 219 16.65 9.55 12.22
C THR A 219 17.96 8.93 11.75
N ILE A 220 18.53 8.05 12.55
CA ILE A 220 19.62 7.17 12.10
C ILE A 220 19.01 5.93 11.43
N LEU A 221 19.57 5.53 10.28
CA LEU A 221 19.25 4.30 9.55
C LEU A 221 20.45 3.34 9.60
N PRO A 222 20.23 2.01 9.57
CA PRO A 222 18.93 1.32 9.45
C PRO A 222 18.13 1.29 10.77
N GLU A 223 18.77 1.45 11.93
CA GLU A 223 18.11 1.34 13.24
C GLU A 223 17.31 2.60 13.61
N LYS A 224 16.07 2.68 13.12
CA LYS A 224 15.07 3.75 13.39
C LYS A 224 14.66 3.94 14.87
N LYS A 225 15.39 3.35 15.82
CA LYS A 225 15.29 3.59 17.27
C LYS A 225 15.66 5.03 17.61
N HIS A 226 16.72 5.55 17.00
CA HIS A 226 17.24 6.89 17.24
C HIS A 226 16.50 7.90 16.36
N ARG A 227 15.60 8.69 16.99
CA ARG A 227 14.85 9.78 16.34
C ARG A 227 14.82 11.01 17.21
N VAL A 228 15.22 12.15 16.65
CA VAL A 228 15.17 13.48 17.27
C VAL A 228 14.44 14.46 16.36
N LYS A 229 14.16 15.66 16.85
CA LYS A 229 13.61 16.77 16.07
C LYS A 229 14.17 18.10 16.57
N THR A 230 14.30 19.08 15.68
CA THR A 230 14.62 20.45 16.05
C THR A 230 13.41 21.16 16.69
N ARG A 231 13.64 22.38 17.20
CA ARG A 231 12.58 23.38 17.38
C ARG A 231 11.95 23.77 16.05
N VAL A 232 10.73 24.28 16.13
CA VAL A 232 10.02 24.92 15.01
C VAL A 232 10.44 26.38 14.97
N LEU A 233 11.02 26.81 13.86
CA LEU A 233 11.23 28.23 13.58
C LEU A 233 10.02 28.76 12.81
N ARG A 234 9.65 30.03 13.03
CA ARG A 234 8.42 30.61 12.49
C ARG A 234 8.73 31.54 11.33
N LYS A 235 7.92 31.48 10.27
CA LYS A 235 7.94 32.36 9.10
C LYS A 235 9.33 32.57 8.50
N THR A 236 10.03 31.49 8.17
CA THR A 236 11.34 31.55 7.51
C THR A 236 11.50 30.47 6.44
N LEU A 237 12.19 30.84 5.35
CA LEU A 237 12.66 29.93 4.30
C LEU A 237 14.17 29.64 4.41
N GLU A 238 14.85 30.32 5.36
CA GLU A 238 16.25 30.10 5.73
C GLU A 238 16.35 29.90 7.26
N PRO A 239 15.96 28.73 7.80
CA PRO A 239 16.03 28.46 9.23
C PRO A 239 17.46 28.16 9.71
N ALA A 240 17.99 28.99 10.62
CA ALA A 240 19.17 28.68 11.44
C ALA A 240 18.76 27.92 12.72
N PHE A 241 18.95 26.60 12.71
CA PHE A 241 18.58 25.70 13.79
C PHE A 241 19.60 25.67 14.94
N ASP A 242 20.90 25.55 14.62
CA ASP A 242 22.03 25.41 15.55
C ASP A 242 21.82 24.37 16.68
N GLU A 243 21.13 23.27 16.38
CA GLU A 243 20.78 22.24 17.37
C GLU A 243 21.68 21.01 17.27
N THR A 244 22.32 20.66 18.39
CA THR A 244 23.27 19.55 18.50
C THR A 244 22.67 18.36 19.23
N PHE A 245 22.65 17.20 18.57
CA PHE A 245 22.15 15.94 19.10
C PHE A 245 23.30 14.97 19.33
N THR A 246 23.31 14.27 20.47
CA THR A 246 24.34 13.28 20.83
C THR A 246 23.72 11.90 21.00
N PHE A 247 24.22 10.93 20.23
CA PHE A 247 23.73 9.56 20.16
C PHE A 247 24.74 8.61 20.79
N TYR A 248 24.54 8.32 22.08
CA TYR A 248 25.38 7.40 22.86
C TYR A 248 25.19 5.95 22.42
N GLY A 249 26.26 5.15 22.47
CA GLY A 249 26.19 3.71 22.19
C GLY A 249 26.21 3.36 20.70
N VAL A 250 26.59 4.30 19.83
CA VAL A 250 26.84 4.06 18.40
C VAL A 250 28.34 3.76 18.23
N PRO A 251 28.79 2.53 17.92
CA PRO A 251 30.21 2.22 17.76
C PRO A 251 30.82 2.89 16.52
N TYR A 252 32.03 3.45 16.64
CA TYR A 252 32.77 4.04 15.52
C TYR A 252 32.92 3.05 14.34
N SER A 253 33.20 1.78 14.65
CA SER A 253 33.31 0.68 13.68
C SER A 253 32.03 0.34 12.92
N SER A 254 30.88 0.93 13.27
CA SER A 254 29.62 0.77 12.54
C SER A 254 29.22 2.00 11.75
N LEU A 255 29.95 3.12 11.86
CA LEU A 255 29.57 4.39 11.22
C LEU A 255 29.44 4.24 9.70
N SER A 256 30.34 3.48 9.06
CA SER A 256 30.30 3.20 7.61
C SER A 256 28.94 2.69 7.12
N ASP A 257 28.22 1.95 7.97
CA ASP A 257 27.01 1.22 7.62
C ASP A 257 25.74 2.03 7.94
N LEU A 258 25.91 3.22 8.52
CA LEU A 258 24.82 4.11 8.93
C LEU A 258 24.55 5.19 7.87
N THR A 259 23.29 5.63 7.85
CA THR A 259 22.87 6.80 7.07
C THR A 259 22.04 7.72 7.95
N LEU A 260 22.38 9.00 7.95
CA LEU A 260 21.59 10.03 8.60
C LEU A 260 20.51 10.49 7.64
N HIS A 261 19.25 10.35 8.06
CA HIS A 261 18.08 10.72 7.29
C HIS A 261 17.38 11.90 7.98
N PHE A 262 17.32 13.02 7.27
CA PHE A 262 16.73 14.27 7.73
C PHE A 262 15.46 14.55 6.92
N LEU A 263 14.32 14.61 7.59
CA LEU A 263 13.04 14.99 7.01
C LEU A 263 12.72 16.43 7.41
N VAL A 264 12.67 17.33 6.42
CA VAL A 264 12.31 18.74 6.60
C VAL A 264 10.80 18.90 6.42
N LEU A 265 10.12 19.55 7.38
CA LEU A 265 8.69 19.82 7.32
C LEU A 265 8.39 21.26 7.70
N SER A 266 7.28 21.81 7.19
CA SER A 266 6.63 22.98 7.81
C SER A 266 5.64 22.51 8.87
N PHE A 267 5.57 23.23 9.99
CA PHE A 267 4.58 22.99 11.04
C PHE A 267 3.26 23.68 10.71
N ASP A 268 2.14 22.97 10.89
CA ASP A 268 0.80 23.56 10.93
C ASP A 268 0.15 23.34 12.31
N ARG A 269 -0.57 24.37 12.78
CA ARG A 269 -1.39 24.35 13.99
C ARG A 269 -2.75 23.67 13.77
N PHE A 270 -3.28 23.69 12.55
CA PHE A 270 -4.68 23.35 12.27
C PHE A 270 -4.86 22.14 11.34
N SER A 271 -3.88 21.79 10.50
CA SER A 271 -3.88 20.57 9.67
C SER A 271 -2.76 19.59 10.04
N ARG A 272 -2.01 19.04 9.07
CA ARG A 272 -0.85 18.16 9.27
C ARG A 272 0.41 18.91 8.85
N ASP A 273 1.54 18.62 9.48
CA ASP A 273 2.84 19.13 9.03
C ASP A 273 3.10 18.79 7.55
N ASP A 274 3.34 19.81 6.71
CA ASP A 274 3.66 19.63 5.30
C ASP A 274 5.10 19.17 5.11
N VAL A 275 5.30 18.15 4.28
CA VAL A 275 6.64 17.65 3.95
C VAL A 275 7.30 18.58 2.94
N ILE A 276 8.32 19.31 3.37
CA ILE A 276 9.16 20.11 2.49
C ILE A 276 10.05 19.18 1.65
N GLY A 277 10.77 18.24 2.29
CA GLY A 277 11.61 17.28 1.57
C GLY A 277 12.46 16.42 2.50
N GLU A 278 13.37 15.62 1.94
CA GLU A 278 14.31 14.83 2.72
C GLU A 278 15.75 14.90 2.17
N ALA A 279 16.70 14.88 3.10
CA ALA A 279 18.14 14.83 2.85
C ALA A 279 18.71 13.55 3.47
N MET A 280 19.56 12.85 2.72
CA MET A 280 20.16 11.57 3.10
C MET A 280 21.67 11.72 3.06
N VAL A 281 22.33 11.49 4.20
CA VAL A 281 23.80 11.58 4.33
C VAL A 281 24.33 10.23 4.81
N PRO A 282 24.85 9.38 3.90
CA PRO A 282 25.61 8.20 4.27
C PRO A 282 26.84 8.60 5.08
N LEU A 283 27.20 7.80 6.09
CA LEU A 283 28.42 8.01 6.87
C LEU A 283 29.61 7.19 6.34
N ALA A 284 29.40 6.39 5.29
CA ALA A 284 30.46 5.76 4.51
C ALA A 284 31.42 6.82 3.94
N GLY A 285 32.71 6.74 4.29
CA GLY A 285 33.73 7.70 3.85
C GLY A 285 33.77 9.02 4.62
N VAL A 286 32.87 9.25 5.58
CA VAL A 286 32.95 10.37 6.52
C VAL A 286 33.84 9.96 7.70
N ASP A 287 34.94 10.68 7.95
CA ASP A 287 35.75 10.49 9.16
C ASP A 287 35.53 11.62 10.18
N PRO A 288 34.61 11.43 11.15
CA PRO A 288 34.37 12.38 12.24
C PRO A 288 35.35 12.22 13.42
N SER A 289 36.45 11.46 13.29
CA SER A 289 37.43 11.27 14.37
C SER A 289 38.44 12.40 14.49
N THR A 290 38.75 13.08 13.38
CA THR A 290 39.75 14.16 13.31
C THR A 290 39.17 15.54 13.63
N GLY A 291 37.84 15.67 13.68
CA GLY A 291 37.15 16.91 14.02
C GLY A 291 35.72 16.97 13.46
N ARG A 292 35.15 18.19 13.47
CA ARG A 292 33.83 18.47 12.91
C ARG A 292 33.86 18.50 11.39
N VAL A 293 33.30 17.47 10.76
CA VAL A 293 33.07 17.43 9.31
C VAL A 293 31.79 18.20 9.00
N HIS A 294 31.91 19.27 8.23
CA HIS A 294 30.76 20.02 7.72
C HIS A 294 30.28 19.41 6.39
N ILE A 295 28.97 19.22 6.26
CA ILE A 295 28.33 18.67 5.05
C ILE A 295 27.10 19.52 4.73
N THR A 296 26.98 19.94 3.47
CA THR A 296 25.76 20.56 2.94
C THR A 296 25.13 19.58 1.95
N GLN A 297 23.88 19.21 2.17
CA GLN A 297 23.17 18.18 1.42
C GLN A 297 21.88 18.76 0.82
N GLN A 298 21.71 18.60 -0.49
CA GLN A 298 20.50 19.04 -1.18
C GLN A 298 19.24 18.35 -0.64
N ILE A 299 18.19 19.14 -0.42
CA ILE A 299 16.88 18.66 0.03
C ILE A 299 16.13 18.12 -1.19
N THR A 300 15.98 16.81 -1.24
CA THR A 300 15.26 16.15 -2.33
C THR A 300 13.76 16.12 -2.06
N LYS A 301 12.96 16.02 -3.14
CA LYS A 301 11.53 15.72 -3.07
C LYS A 301 11.37 14.34 -2.44
N ARG A 302 10.80 14.27 -1.22
CA ARG A 302 10.70 13.01 -0.47
C ARG A 302 10.10 11.90 -1.33
N SER A 303 10.84 10.81 -1.49
CA SER A 303 10.34 9.65 -2.19
C SER A 303 9.61 8.74 -1.22
N MET A 304 8.30 8.59 -1.42
CA MET A 304 7.44 7.62 -0.71
C MET A 304 7.90 6.15 -0.88
N GLN A 305 8.94 5.89 -1.67
CA GLN A 305 9.57 4.59 -1.89
C GLN A 305 10.60 4.23 -0.80
N CYS A 306 11.18 5.22 -0.08
CA CYS A 306 12.34 5.00 0.80
C CYS A 306 12.02 4.44 2.21
N VAL A 307 10.84 3.82 2.38
CA VAL A 307 10.61 2.85 3.45
C VAL A 307 9.93 1.64 2.84
N SER A 308 10.69 0.56 2.61
CA SER A 308 10.09 -0.72 2.24
C SER A 308 9.15 -1.18 3.36
N ARG A 309 7.85 -1.16 3.10
CA ARG A 309 6.82 -1.72 4.00
C ARG A 309 6.50 -3.17 3.63
N GLY A 310 7.49 -3.84 3.04
CA GLY A 310 7.34 -5.11 2.35
C GLY A 310 6.92 -4.96 0.90
N GLU A 311 6.84 -6.10 0.23
CA GLU A 311 6.45 -6.25 -1.17
C GLU A 311 5.22 -7.15 -1.27
N LEU A 312 4.34 -6.85 -2.21
CA LEU A 312 3.14 -7.65 -2.50
C LEU A 312 3.19 -8.16 -3.95
N LEU A 313 3.05 -9.47 -4.11
CA LEU A 313 2.86 -10.15 -5.40
C LEU A 313 1.36 -10.24 -5.68
N VAL A 314 0.93 -9.51 -6.71
CA VAL A 314 -0.44 -9.52 -7.24
C VAL A 314 -0.43 -9.95 -8.69
N SER A 315 -1.49 -10.65 -9.08
CA SER A 315 -1.71 -11.10 -10.45
C SER A 315 -3.07 -10.66 -10.96
N LEU A 316 -3.11 -10.11 -12.17
CA LEU A 316 -4.30 -9.55 -12.80
C LEU A 316 -4.51 -10.15 -14.19
N SER A 317 -5.77 -10.26 -14.61
CA SER A 317 -6.16 -10.62 -15.98
C SER A 317 -7.52 -10.00 -16.30
N TYR A 318 -7.64 -9.33 -17.45
CA TYR A 318 -8.91 -8.79 -17.93
C TYR A 318 -9.46 -9.61 -19.11
N GLN A 319 -10.74 -9.98 -19.04
CA GLN A 319 -11.46 -10.74 -20.06
C GLN A 319 -12.58 -9.87 -20.64
N PRO A 320 -12.34 -9.15 -21.77
CA PRO A 320 -13.27 -8.16 -22.31
C PRO A 320 -14.62 -8.78 -22.73
N VAL A 321 -14.60 -9.95 -23.38
CA VAL A 321 -15.81 -10.63 -23.91
C VAL A 321 -16.82 -10.98 -22.81
N SER A 322 -16.35 -11.25 -21.59
CA SER A 322 -17.22 -11.51 -20.44
C SER A 322 -17.35 -10.30 -19.50
N HIS A 323 -16.67 -9.19 -19.79
CA HIS A 323 -16.50 -8.04 -18.91
C HIS A 323 -15.96 -8.40 -17.51
N ARG A 324 -14.93 -9.26 -17.40
CA ARG A 324 -14.44 -9.77 -16.10
C ARG A 324 -12.99 -9.39 -15.84
N LEU A 325 -12.75 -8.73 -14.71
CA LEU A 325 -11.43 -8.47 -14.16
C LEU A 325 -11.15 -9.47 -13.03
N SER A 326 -10.17 -10.34 -13.24
CA SER A 326 -9.66 -11.29 -12.24
C SER A 326 -8.45 -10.70 -11.53
N VAL A 327 -8.43 -10.77 -10.20
CA VAL A 327 -7.42 -10.16 -9.33
C VAL A 327 -7.02 -11.17 -8.25
N VAL A 328 -5.83 -11.75 -8.36
CA VAL A 328 -5.30 -12.73 -7.41
C VAL A 328 -4.27 -12.09 -6.51
N VAL A 329 -4.51 -12.10 -5.20
CA VAL A 329 -3.49 -11.79 -4.20
C VAL A 329 -2.71 -13.07 -3.92
N LEU A 330 -1.44 -13.12 -4.33
CA LEU A 330 -0.63 -14.33 -4.25
C LEU A 330 0.10 -14.42 -2.92
N LYS A 331 1.06 -13.52 -2.66
CA LYS A 331 1.86 -13.50 -1.42
C LYS A 331 2.47 -12.14 -1.15
N ALA A 332 2.86 -11.87 0.09
CA ALA A 332 3.72 -10.75 0.45
C ALA A 332 5.04 -11.24 1.05
N LYS A 333 6.05 -10.36 1.09
CA LYS A 333 7.31 -10.59 1.81
C LYS A 333 7.81 -9.31 2.48
N HIS A 334 8.68 -9.46 3.47
CA HIS A 334 9.35 -8.36 4.18
C HIS A 334 8.40 -7.35 4.85
N LEU A 335 7.21 -7.78 5.27
CA LEU A 335 6.26 -6.89 5.98
C LEU A 335 6.87 -6.42 7.32
N PRO A 336 6.63 -5.17 7.75
CA PRO A 336 7.22 -4.63 8.96
C PRO A 336 6.66 -5.28 10.23
N LYS A 337 7.54 -5.50 11.23
CA LYS A 337 7.12 -5.81 12.60
C LYS A 337 6.59 -4.54 13.25
N LEU A 338 5.32 -4.54 13.68
CA LEU A 338 4.69 -3.41 14.38
C LEU A 338 4.40 -3.72 15.86
N ASP A 339 4.25 -5.00 16.21
CA ASP A 339 4.00 -5.43 17.59
C ASP A 339 5.24 -5.30 18.49
N ILE A 340 5.11 -4.47 19.53
CA ILE A 340 6.11 -4.26 20.58
C ILE A 340 6.41 -5.56 21.36
N THR A 341 5.48 -6.53 21.32
CA THR A 341 5.61 -7.85 21.97
C THR A 341 6.58 -8.80 21.27
N GLY A 342 7.13 -8.43 20.11
CA GLY A 342 8.10 -9.25 19.36
C GLY A 342 7.49 -10.42 18.58
N LEU A 343 6.17 -10.63 18.68
CA LEU A 343 5.44 -11.60 17.86
C LEU A 343 5.46 -11.19 16.38
N SER A 344 5.30 -12.17 15.49
CA SER A 344 5.06 -11.87 14.07
C SER A 344 3.60 -11.51 13.85
N GLY A 345 3.35 -10.51 13.01
CA GLY A 345 2.00 -10.01 12.73
C GLY A 345 1.06 -11.03 12.07
N ASN A 346 -0.21 -10.65 11.95
CA ASN A 346 -1.28 -11.45 11.37
C ASN A 346 -1.84 -10.77 10.09
N PRO A 347 -1.06 -10.70 8.99
CA PRO A 347 -1.43 -9.91 7.82
C PRO A 347 -2.67 -10.42 7.07
N TYR A 348 -3.43 -9.47 6.55
CA TYR A 348 -4.48 -9.66 5.54
C TYR A 348 -4.54 -8.46 4.58
N VAL A 349 -5.03 -8.66 3.36
CA VAL A 349 -5.16 -7.59 2.36
C VAL A 349 -6.64 -7.23 2.18
N LYS A 350 -6.95 -5.93 2.24
CA LYS A 350 -8.24 -5.38 1.81
C LYS A 350 -8.09 -4.91 0.36
N LEU A 351 -9.03 -5.30 -0.50
CA LEU A 351 -9.11 -4.83 -1.89
C LEU A 351 -10.27 -3.85 -1.97
N ASN A 352 -9.98 -2.57 -2.21
CA ASN A 352 -10.97 -1.53 -2.49
C ASN A 352 -10.90 -1.22 -3.99
N VAL A 353 -12.00 -1.39 -4.73
CA VAL A 353 -12.08 -1.03 -6.16
C VAL A 353 -12.83 0.29 -6.29
N PHE A 354 -12.26 1.20 -7.07
CA PHE A 354 -12.79 2.54 -7.34
C PHE A 354 -13.06 2.71 -8.83
N TYR A 355 -14.07 3.51 -9.13
CA TYR A 355 -14.32 4.09 -10.46
C TYR A 355 -14.22 5.61 -10.30
N GLY A 356 -13.23 6.22 -10.95
CA GLY A 356 -12.78 7.57 -10.59
C GLY A 356 -12.48 7.66 -9.08
N GLN A 357 -13.10 8.62 -8.39
CA GLN A 357 -12.96 8.80 -6.93
C GLN A 357 -13.96 7.97 -6.09
N LYS A 358 -14.89 7.24 -6.70
CA LYS A 358 -15.97 6.53 -5.98
C LYS A 358 -15.61 5.05 -5.77
N ARG A 359 -15.47 4.61 -4.51
CA ARG A 359 -15.29 3.17 -4.20
C ARG A 359 -16.55 2.38 -4.54
N ILE A 360 -16.49 1.55 -5.58
CA ILE A 360 -17.59 0.71 -6.06
C ILE A 360 -17.65 -0.66 -5.38
N ALA A 361 -16.50 -1.23 -4.99
CA ALA A 361 -16.46 -2.55 -4.36
C ALA A 361 -15.40 -2.65 -3.25
N LYS A 362 -15.61 -3.61 -2.33
CA LYS A 362 -14.67 -3.92 -1.25
C LYS A 362 -14.67 -5.41 -0.94
N LYS A 363 -13.51 -6.05 -1.00
CA LYS A 363 -13.27 -7.45 -0.61
C LYS A 363 -12.05 -7.52 0.33
N LYS A 364 -11.78 -8.69 0.91
CA LYS A 364 -10.58 -8.92 1.74
C LYS A 364 -10.12 -10.38 1.62
N THR A 365 -8.84 -10.61 1.86
CA THR A 365 -8.29 -11.96 2.05
C THR A 365 -8.65 -12.52 3.44
N HIS A 366 -8.36 -13.79 3.63
CA HIS A 366 -8.24 -14.38 4.96
C HIS A 366 -7.02 -13.81 5.70
N VAL A 367 -7.06 -13.89 7.03
CA VAL A 367 -5.94 -13.53 7.92
C VAL A 367 -4.96 -14.69 7.96
N LYS A 368 -3.70 -14.44 7.61
CA LYS A 368 -2.60 -15.39 7.81
C LYS A 368 -1.94 -15.02 9.13
N LYS A 369 -1.78 -15.98 10.04
CA LYS A 369 -1.29 -15.71 11.41
C LYS A 369 0.22 -15.82 11.50
N PHE A 370 0.82 -15.06 12.43
CA PHE A 370 2.22 -15.17 12.84
C PHE A 370 3.24 -15.20 11.69
N THR A 371 3.10 -14.31 10.69
CA THR A 371 4.01 -14.27 9.53
C THR A 371 4.17 -12.87 8.94
N LEU A 372 5.39 -12.56 8.52
CA LEU A 372 5.73 -11.36 7.74
C LEU A 372 5.88 -11.65 6.23
N ASN A 373 5.75 -12.92 5.85
CA ASN A 373 5.85 -13.42 4.48
C ASN A 373 4.59 -14.27 4.14
N PRO A 374 3.37 -13.71 4.21
CA PRO A 374 2.13 -14.47 4.04
C PRO A 374 1.92 -14.94 2.60
N VAL A 375 1.44 -16.17 2.46
CA VAL A 375 0.89 -16.69 1.20
C VAL A 375 -0.64 -16.68 1.29
N PHE A 376 -1.27 -15.89 0.42
CA PHE A 376 -2.71 -15.74 0.32
C PHE A 376 -3.28 -16.76 -0.68
N ASN A 377 -2.89 -16.65 -1.95
CA ASN A 377 -3.43 -17.36 -3.10
C ASN A 377 -4.97 -17.21 -3.24
N GLU A 378 -5.47 -16.00 -3.06
CA GLU A 378 -6.91 -15.69 -3.03
C GLU A 378 -7.33 -14.85 -4.23
N SER A 379 -8.27 -15.37 -5.03
CA SER A 379 -8.77 -14.76 -6.27
C SER A 379 -10.07 -13.99 -6.06
N PHE A 380 -10.10 -12.74 -6.53
CA PHE A 380 -11.25 -11.85 -6.50
C PHE A 380 -11.62 -11.46 -7.93
N ILE A 381 -12.85 -11.80 -8.34
CA ILE A 381 -13.39 -11.42 -9.65
C ILE A 381 -14.29 -10.21 -9.48
N TYR A 382 -14.25 -9.29 -10.44
CA TYR A 382 -15.07 -8.10 -10.53
C TYR A 382 -15.59 -7.95 -11.95
N ASP A 383 -16.86 -7.60 -12.10
CA ASP A 383 -17.49 -7.40 -13.40
C ASP A 383 -17.33 -5.92 -13.79
N VAL A 384 -16.63 -5.68 -14.89
CA VAL A 384 -16.09 -4.39 -15.35
C VAL A 384 -16.25 -4.31 -16.87
N PRO A 385 -17.18 -3.48 -17.40
CA PRO A 385 -17.30 -3.19 -18.83
C PRO A 385 -16.00 -2.65 -19.43
N ALA A 386 -15.82 -2.85 -20.75
CA ALA A 386 -14.55 -2.50 -21.39
C ALA A 386 -14.34 -0.98 -21.45
N GLU A 387 -15.41 -0.21 -21.70
CA GLU A 387 -15.37 1.25 -21.71
C GLU A 387 -14.91 1.85 -20.36
N LEU A 388 -15.25 1.20 -19.24
CA LEU A 388 -14.98 1.72 -17.90
C LEU A 388 -13.60 1.30 -17.36
N LEU A 389 -12.91 0.36 -18.01
CA LEU A 389 -11.62 -0.17 -17.54
C LEU A 389 -10.52 0.90 -17.35
N PRO A 390 -10.40 1.97 -18.16
CA PRO A 390 -9.44 3.04 -17.92
C PRO A 390 -9.62 3.73 -16.56
N ASP A 391 -10.86 4.03 -16.18
CA ASP A 391 -11.21 4.75 -14.95
C ASP A 391 -11.25 3.89 -13.68
N ILE A 392 -11.02 2.57 -13.82
CA ILE A 392 -10.90 1.67 -12.68
C ILE A 392 -9.53 1.79 -12.02
N SER A 393 -9.55 1.81 -10.69
CA SER A 393 -8.36 1.54 -9.87
C SER A 393 -8.66 0.58 -8.73
N ILE A 394 -7.64 -0.18 -8.34
CA ILE A 394 -7.68 -1.15 -7.26
C ILE A 394 -6.61 -0.79 -6.23
N GLU A 395 -7.07 -0.44 -5.03
CA GLU A 395 -6.23 -0.27 -3.86
C GLU A 395 -6.14 -1.59 -3.10
N PHE A 396 -4.91 -2.07 -2.90
CA PHE A 396 -4.56 -3.16 -2.01
C PHE A 396 -4.01 -2.56 -0.72
N LEU A 397 -4.77 -2.63 0.36
CA LEU A 397 -4.36 -2.18 1.69
C LEU A 397 -4.01 -3.39 2.54
N VAL A 398 -2.71 -3.61 2.75
CA VAL A 398 -2.18 -4.65 3.64
C VAL A 398 -2.31 -4.16 5.07
N MET A 399 -2.87 -5.01 5.92
CA MET A 399 -3.29 -4.70 7.28
C MET A 399 -2.79 -5.78 8.23
N ASP A 400 -2.32 -5.38 9.40
CA ASP A 400 -2.17 -6.31 10.51
C ASP A 400 -3.53 -6.55 11.17
N PHE A 401 -3.73 -7.76 11.69
CA PHE A 401 -4.90 -8.14 12.47
C PHE A 401 -4.53 -8.34 13.93
N ASP A 402 -5.07 -7.46 14.78
CA ASP A 402 -5.00 -7.62 16.23
C ASP A 402 -6.40 -7.96 16.76
N ARG A 403 -6.43 -8.82 17.79
CA ARG A 403 -7.63 -9.21 18.54
C ARG A 403 -7.86 -8.31 19.76
N THR A 404 -6.84 -7.56 20.21
CA THR A 404 -6.89 -6.74 21.44
C THR A 404 -6.83 -5.24 21.15
N THR A 405 -5.99 -4.78 20.23
CA THR A 405 -5.93 -3.38 19.79
C THR A 405 -6.55 -3.17 18.40
N LYS A 406 -6.24 -2.03 17.75
CA LYS A 406 -6.83 -1.60 16.49
C LYS A 406 -5.93 -1.98 15.31
N ASN A 407 -6.39 -2.94 14.50
CA ASN A 407 -5.84 -3.33 13.19
C ASN A 407 -5.08 -2.18 12.47
N GLN A 408 -3.76 -2.34 12.30
CA GLN A 408 -2.86 -1.29 11.79
C GLN A 408 -2.56 -1.47 10.30
N ALA A 409 -2.38 -0.38 9.55
CA ALA A 409 -2.00 -0.44 8.14
C ALA A 409 -0.52 -0.81 7.99
N LEU A 410 -0.25 -2.02 7.46
CA LEU A 410 1.10 -2.47 7.15
C LEU A 410 1.65 -1.73 5.94
N GLY A 411 0.85 -1.56 4.87
CA GLY A 411 1.25 -0.80 3.68
C GLY A 411 0.19 -0.80 2.58
N ARG A 412 0.37 0.04 1.56
CA ARG A 412 -0.60 0.33 0.49
C ARG A 412 0.00 0.09 -0.90
N LEU A 413 -0.82 -0.34 -1.85
CA LEU A 413 -0.53 -0.40 -3.29
C LEU A 413 -1.77 0.04 -4.06
N VAL A 414 -1.61 0.74 -5.18
CA VAL A 414 -2.69 1.05 -6.13
C VAL A 414 -2.29 0.67 -7.54
N LEU A 415 -3.15 -0.08 -8.23
CA LEU A 415 -3.09 -0.32 -9.68
C LEU A 415 -4.28 0.38 -10.35
N GLY A 416 -4.13 0.87 -11.58
CA GLY A 416 -5.14 1.67 -12.28
C GLY A 416 -4.50 2.82 -13.06
N ALA A 417 -5.28 3.59 -13.83
CA ALA A 417 -4.77 4.78 -14.52
C ALA A 417 -4.20 5.81 -13.53
N ASN A 418 -4.90 6.05 -12.42
CA ASN A 418 -4.49 6.97 -11.35
C ASN A 418 -3.55 6.30 -10.31
N SER A 419 -2.64 5.42 -10.75
CA SER A 419 -1.64 4.82 -9.87
C SER A 419 -0.55 5.83 -9.51
N PRO A 420 -0.25 6.08 -8.23
CA PRO A 420 0.76 7.05 -7.80
C PRO A 420 2.20 6.54 -7.96
N CYS A 421 2.38 5.30 -8.41
CA CYS A 421 3.69 4.67 -8.61
C CYS A 421 3.82 4.11 -10.04
N PRO A 422 4.89 4.42 -10.80
CA PRO A 422 5.06 3.97 -12.19
C PRO A 422 5.01 2.45 -12.38
N SER A 423 5.44 1.66 -11.38
CA SER A 423 5.32 0.20 -11.41
C SER A 423 3.85 -0.26 -11.43
N GLY A 424 2.98 0.44 -10.71
CA GLY A 424 1.55 0.14 -10.65
C GLY A 424 0.82 0.53 -11.93
N ALA A 425 1.15 1.69 -12.50
CA ALA A 425 0.64 2.13 -13.79
C ALA A 425 1.06 1.17 -14.93
N THR A 426 2.35 0.83 -15.04
CA THR A 426 2.86 -0.09 -16.08
C THR A 426 2.34 -1.52 -15.92
N HIS A 427 2.05 -1.99 -14.70
CA HIS A 427 1.37 -3.28 -14.50
C HIS A 427 -0.08 -3.24 -14.98
N TRP A 428 -0.82 -2.15 -14.72
CA TRP A 428 -2.18 -1.96 -15.20
C TRP A 428 -2.24 -1.87 -16.73
N GLN A 429 -1.35 -1.07 -17.33
CA GLN A 429 -1.23 -0.91 -18.77
C GLN A 429 -0.98 -2.25 -19.48
N GLU A 430 -0.07 -3.09 -18.98
CA GLU A 430 0.21 -4.40 -19.56
C GLU A 430 -1.02 -5.32 -19.52
N VAL A 431 -1.81 -5.28 -18.44
CA VAL A 431 -3.07 -6.05 -18.29
C VAL A 431 -4.13 -5.58 -19.29
N CYS A 432 -4.25 -4.28 -19.52
CA CYS A 432 -5.16 -3.73 -20.54
C CYS A 432 -4.70 -4.08 -21.97
N GLN A 433 -3.39 -4.06 -22.24
CA GLN A 433 -2.81 -4.37 -23.55
C GLN A 433 -2.80 -5.88 -23.87
N ASN A 434 -2.83 -6.76 -22.86
CA ASN A 434 -2.77 -8.22 -23.02
C ASN A 434 -4.07 -8.91 -22.54
N PRO A 435 -5.24 -8.68 -23.16
CA PRO A 435 -6.50 -9.27 -22.71
C PRO A 435 -6.47 -10.80 -22.73
N ARG A 436 -7.07 -11.41 -21.70
CA ARG A 436 -7.05 -12.84 -21.34
C ARG A 436 -5.70 -13.39 -20.84
N ARG A 437 -4.58 -12.66 -20.98
CA ARG A 437 -3.31 -13.05 -20.36
C ARG A 437 -3.40 -12.86 -18.85
N GLN A 438 -2.81 -13.75 -18.08
CA GLN A 438 -2.61 -13.54 -16.64
C GLN A 438 -1.20 -13.01 -16.43
N ILE A 439 -1.09 -11.80 -15.90
CA ILE A 439 0.18 -11.14 -15.60
C ILE A 439 0.38 -11.13 -14.09
N SER A 440 1.62 -11.24 -13.62
CA SER A 440 1.97 -11.26 -12.19
C SER A 440 3.19 -10.38 -11.95
N LYS A 441 3.09 -9.40 -11.04
CA LYS A 441 4.23 -8.53 -10.69
C LYS A 441 4.31 -8.30 -9.18
N TRP A 442 5.54 -8.25 -8.68
CA TRP A 442 5.85 -7.72 -7.35
C TRP A 442 5.74 -6.20 -7.36
N HIS A 443 5.25 -5.63 -6.25
CA HIS A 443 5.20 -4.19 -6.02
C HIS A 443 5.66 -3.86 -4.61
N MET A 444 6.42 -2.78 -4.46
CA MET A 444 6.74 -2.17 -3.17
C MET A 444 5.47 -1.60 -2.53
N LEU A 445 5.30 -1.76 -1.22
CA LEU A 445 4.20 -1.17 -0.46
C LEU A 445 4.56 0.23 0.05
N SER A 446 3.73 1.22 -0.28
CA SER A 446 3.84 2.60 0.22
C SER A 446 3.19 2.76 1.60
N GLU A 447 3.38 3.93 2.23
CA GLU A 447 2.56 4.38 3.35
C GLU A 447 1.08 4.59 2.93
N TYR A 448 0.19 4.72 3.92
CA TYR A 448 -1.28 4.84 3.80
C TYR A 448 -1.75 6.21 4.32
#